data_AF-A0A9N9B5I0-F1
#
_entry.id   AF-A0A9N9B5I0-F1
#
_cell.length_a   1.000
_cell.length_b   1.000
_cell.length_c   1.000
_cell.angle_alpha   90.00
_cell.angle_beta   90.00
_cell.angle_gamma   90.00
#
_symmetry.space_group_name_H-M   'P 1'
#
loop_
_entity.id
_entity.type
_entity.pdbx_description
1 polymer ?
#
loop_
_entity_poly.entity_id
_entity_poly.type
_entity_poly.pdbx_seq_one_letter_code
_entity_poly.pdbx_strand_id
1 'polypeptide(L)'
;MAQNVQKNYICELANEIMINIFKYVDYPKDLSISCKQWFIIARDDYAKTEWIIRKFGLAHCLFHSIRLGSTFINVAVAQKIISKGGILSRYLIQWLINDKTTSWVNNLSSDVFMFLLNKAYNTFKDDLHQKGNDMRDFYNFSGGSYTINLATIILNENFEKIKFLILCMKFIPLPSYRNRRVIARSIFLRKDLVLLWKKIGYHEIYEDFGDLVIQETLDDVFSQIQHPNVETVIVQLNELVDLGFQVNYKISIKLLHHFEHQLENVGEIIITAFIEMMQEVRKSFINKCFMLLENPNLNQNILNFLYNLLPDNSESK
;
A
#
# COMPACT_ATOMS: atom_id res chain seq x y z
N MET A 1 38.89 -41.10 1.45
CA MET A 1 38.30 -39.75 1.30
C MET A 1 36.91 -39.91 0.70
N ALA A 2 35.86 -39.93 1.52
CA ALA A 2 34.50 -39.93 1.03
C ALA A 2 34.11 -38.49 0.66
N GLN A 3 33.97 -38.20 -0.63
CA GLN A 3 33.31 -36.97 -1.08
C GLN A 3 31.83 -37.10 -0.72
N ASN A 4 31.44 -36.55 0.42
CA ASN A 4 30.04 -36.34 0.77
C ASN A 4 29.53 -35.19 -0.10
N VAL A 5 29.17 -35.51 -1.36
CA VAL A 5 28.49 -34.57 -2.24
C VAL A 5 27.13 -34.30 -1.60
N GLN A 6 26.99 -33.12 -1.00
CA GLN A 6 25.71 -32.63 -0.49
C GLN A 6 24.75 -32.61 -1.69
N LYS A 7 23.87 -33.61 -1.77
CA LYS A 7 22.93 -33.74 -2.88
C LYS A 7 22.04 -32.50 -2.86
N ASN A 8 22.13 -31.66 -3.89
CA ASN A 8 21.35 -30.43 -3.96
C ASN A 8 19.93 -30.78 -4.41
N TYR A 9 19.08 -31.18 -3.45
CA TYR A 9 17.70 -31.61 -3.68
C TYR A 9 16.84 -30.57 -4.40
N ILE A 10 17.21 -29.28 -4.33
CA ILE A 10 16.50 -28.20 -5.00
C ILE A 10 16.62 -28.29 -6.53
N CYS A 11 17.72 -28.86 -7.05
CA CYS A 11 17.94 -29.03 -8.48
C CYS A 11 17.09 -30.17 -9.10
N GLU A 12 16.43 -30.99 -8.27
CA GLU A 12 15.56 -32.09 -8.71
C GLU A 12 14.07 -31.71 -8.72
N LEU A 13 13.72 -30.49 -8.29
CA LEU A 13 12.33 -30.02 -8.26
C LEU A 13 11.81 -29.69 -9.67
N ALA A 14 10.55 -30.04 -9.93
CA ALA A 14 9.84 -29.62 -11.13
C ALA A 14 9.70 -28.09 -11.18
N ASN A 15 9.77 -27.51 -12.39
CA ASN A 15 9.70 -26.05 -12.58
C ASN A 15 8.45 -25.43 -11.94
N GLU A 16 7.30 -26.11 -11.99
CA GLU A 16 6.05 -25.63 -11.38
C GLU A 16 6.17 -25.42 -9.87
N ILE A 17 6.87 -26.33 -9.18
CA ILE A 17 7.12 -26.22 -7.74
C ILE A 17 8.09 -25.06 -7.48
N MET A 18 9.14 -24.96 -8.30
CA MET A 18 10.11 -23.87 -8.16
C MET A 18 9.47 -22.49 -8.39
N ILE A 19 8.58 -22.35 -9.36
CA ILE A 19 7.80 -21.11 -9.58
C ILE A 19 6.93 -20.80 -8.35
N ASN A 20 6.28 -21.81 -7.78
CA ASN A 20 5.47 -21.66 -6.58
C ASN A 20 6.28 -21.27 -5.35
N ILE A 21 7.56 -21.63 -5.29
CA ILE A 21 8.49 -21.15 -4.26
C ILE A 21 8.94 -19.71 -4.60
N PHE A 22 9.34 -19.47 -5.85
CA PHE A 22 9.87 -18.19 -6.33
C PHE A 22 8.93 -17.01 -6.05
N LYS A 23 7.62 -17.21 -6.19
CA LYS A 23 6.62 -16.16 -5.95
C LYS A 23 6.62 -15.60 -4.51
N TYR A 24 7.20 -16.30 -3.54
CA TYR A 24 7.29 -15.87 -2.13
C TYR A 24 8.67 -15.32 -1.75
N VAL A 25 9.60 -15.23 -2.70
CA VAL A 25 10.97 -14.79 -2.43
C VAL A 25 11.02 -13.27 -2.34
N ASP A 26 11.60 -12.73 -1.27
CA ASP A 26 11.71 -11.28 -1.10
C ASP A 26 12.72 -10.63 -2.06
N TYR A 27 13.85 -11.30 -2.28
CA TYR A 27 14.94 -10.83 -3.13
C TYR A 27 15.19 -11.80 -4.29
N PRO A 28 14.38 -11.75 -5.36
CA PRO A 28 14.45 -12.71 -6.47
C PRO A 28 15.80 -12.69 -7.20
N LYS A 29 16.48 -11.54 -7.20
CA LYS A 29 17.80 -11.37 -7.83
C LYS A 29 18.86 -12.22 -7.14
N ASP A 30 18.87 -12.24 -5.80
CA ASP A 30 19.85 -12.99 -5.02
C ASP A 30 19.63 -14.50 -5.20
N LEU A 31 18.36 -14.93 -5.25
CA LEU A 31 18.05 -16.31 -5.56
C LEU A 31 18.46 -16.68 -7.00
N SER A 32 18.28 -15.78 -7.97
CA SER A 32 18.62 -16.04 -9.37
C SER A 32 20.11 -16.31 -9.61
N ILE A 33 20.99 -15.73 -8.79
CA ILE A 33 22.45 -15.92 -8.91
C ILE A 33 22.96 -17.14 -8.13
N SER A 34 22.10 -17.76 -7.31
CA SER A 34 22.49 -18.90 -6.47
C SER A 34 22.76 -20.18 -7.27
N CYS A 35 21.97 -20.45 -8.32
CA CYS A 35 22.18 -21.60 -9.20
C CYS A 35 21.53 -21.41 -10.57
N LYS A 36 21.94 -22.23 -11.55
CA LYS A 36 21.43 -22.19 -12.94
C LYS A 36 19.92 -22.41 -13.02
N GLN A 37 19.36 -23.27 -12.17
CA GLN A 37 17.92 -23.55 -12.20
C GLN A 37 17.11 -22.34 -11.74
N TRP A 38 17.49 -21.68 -10.64
CA TRP A 38 16.87 -20.44 -10.21
C TRP A 38 17.08 -19.29 -11.18
N PHE A 39 18.23 -19.24 -11.87
CA PHE A 39 18.45 -18.30 -12.95
C PHE A 39 17.43 -18.48 -14.09
N ILE A 40 17.11 -19.73 -14.46
CA ILE A 40 16.09 -20.03 -15.47
C ILE A 40 14.71 -19.60 -14.98
N ILE A 41 14.32 -19.98 -13.76
CA ILE A 41 13.01 -19.61 -13.16
C ILE A 41 12.86 -18.08 -13.06
N ALA A 42 13.89 -17.36 -12.64
CA ALA A 42 13.84 -15.90 -12.52
C ALA A 42 13.66 -15.18 -13.87
N ARG A 43 13.94 -15.85 -14.99
CA ARG A 43 13.73 -15.33 -16.34
C ARG A 43 12.41 -15.77 -16.97
N ASP A 44 11.72 -16.74 -16.38
CA ASP A 44 10.42 -17.20 -16.84
C ASP A 44 9.36 -16.10 -16.69
N ASP A 45 8.62 -15.85 -17.78
CA ASP A 45 7.65 -14.76 -17.81
C ASP A 45 6.49 -15.00 -16.85
N TYR A 46 6.08 -16.26 -16.67
CA TYR A 46 4.99 -16.62 -15.74
C TYR A 46 5.45 -16.44 -14.30
N ALA A 47 6.65 -16.90 -13.95
CA ALA A 47 7.24 -16.71 -12.62
C ALA A 47 7.36 -15.23 -12.24
N LYS A 48 7.83 -14.38 -13.17
CA LYS A 48 7.89 -12.92 -12.99
C LYS A 48 6.51 -12.32 -12.76
N THR A 49 5.52 -12.71 -13.56
CA THR A 49 4.13 -12.26 -13.40
C THR A 49 3.56 -12.65 -12.03
N GLU A 50 3.73 -13.90 -11.60
CA GLU A 50 3.24 -14.36 -10.30
C GLU A 50 3.90 -13.62 -9.14
N TRP A 51 5.21 -13.45 -9.23
CA TRP A 51 5.97 -12.75 -8.20
C TRP A 51 5.55 -11.29 -8.07
N ILE A 52 5.43 -10.55 -9.19
CA ILE A 52 5.09 -9.12 -9.13
C ILE A 52 3.66 -8.88 -8.64
N ILE A 53 2.70 -9.70 -9.08
CA ILE A 53 1.30 -9.62 -8.60
C ILE A 53 1.25 -9.95 -7.12
N ARG A 54 1.97 -10.99 -6.67
CA ARG A 54 2.01 -11.37 -5.25
C ARG A 54 2.64 -10.29 -4.37
N LYS A 55 3.66 -9.60 -4.87
CA LYS A 55 4.45 -8.62 -4.09
C LYS A 55 3.77 -7.24 -4.02
N PHE A 56 3.10 -6.80 -5.09
CA PHE A 56 2.57 -5.43 -5.21
C PHE A 56 1.07 -5.36 -5.51
N GLY A 57 0.37 -6.48 -5.56
CA GLY A 57 -1.05 -6.52 -5.87
C GLY A 57 -1.37 -6.25 -7.34
N LEU A 58 -2.62 -6.47 -7.73
CA LEU A 58 -3.07 -6.28 -9.11
C LEU A 58 -3.08 -4.80 -9.53
N ALA A 59 -3.26 -3.89 -8.58
CA ALA A 59 -3.34 -2.45 -8.84
C ALA A 59 -2.01 -1.84 -9.29
N HIS A 60 -0.90 -2.19 -8.65
CA HIS A 60 0.40 -1.56 -8.94
C HIS A 60 1.41 -2.47 -9.62
N CYS A 61 1.11 -3.75 -9.86
CA CYS A 61 2.04 -4.68 -10.50
C CYS A 61 2.63 -4.17 -11.83
N LEU A 62 1.83 -3.50 -12.68
CA LEU A 62 2.33 -2.91 -13.93
C LEU A 62 3.31 -1.77 -13.67
N PHE A 63 2.96 -0.86 -12.78
CA PHE A 63 3.85 0.26 -12.40
C PHE A 63 5.19 -0.25 -11.86
N HIS A 64 5.17 -1.21 -10.93
CA HIS A 64 6.40 -1.78 -10.37
C HIS A 64 7.20 -2.59 -11.39
N SER A 65 6.53 -3.33 -12.28
CA SER A 65 7.21 -4.05 -13.38
C SER A 65 7.99 -3.09 -14.29
N ILE A 66 7.40 -1.93 -14.61
CA ILE A 66 8.06 -0.90 -15.42
C ILE A 66 9.25 -0.30 -14.67
N ARG A 67 9.11 -0.02 -13.37
CA ARG A 67 10.20 0.51 -12.54
C ARG A 67 11.40 -0.43 -12.43
N LEU A 68 11.18 -1.74 -12.47
CA LEU A 68 12.24 -2.75 -12.50
C LEU A 68 12.98 -2.78 -13.86
N GLY A 69 12.41 -2.16 -14.89
CA GLY A 69 13.03 -1.96 -16.20
C GLY A 69 13.04 -3.19 -17.10
N SER A 70 13.65 -3.04 -18.27
CA SER A 70 13.68 -4.04 -19.36
C SER A 70 14.26 -5.41 -18.98
N THR A 71 15.09 -5.48 -17.93
CA THR A 71 15.58 -6.79 -17.42
C THR A 71 14.45 -7.63 -16.80
N PHE A 72 13.43 -6.96 -16.28
CA PHE A 72 12.26 -7.58 -15.67
C PHE A 72 11.11 -7.70 -16.67
N ILE A 73 10.62 -6.56 -17.19
CA ILE A 73 9.41 -6.52 -18.02
C ILE A 73 9.72 -6.65 -19.52
N ASN A 74 8.97 -7.54 -20.18
CA ASN A 74 8.87 -7.65 -21.63
C ASN A 74 7.38 -7.69 -22.03
N VAL A 75 7.08 -7.77 -23.34
CA VAL A 75 5.69 -7.78 -23.84
C VAL A 75 4.89 -8.97 -23.29
N ALA A 76 5.51 -10.15 -23.18
CA ALA A 76 4.85 -11.35 -22.68
C ALA A 76 4.47 -11.22 -21.19
N VAL A 77 5.36 -10.68 -20.35
CA VAL A 77 5.09 -10.37 -18.94
C VAL A 77 3.96 -9.34 -18.82
N ALA A 78 4.02 -8.25 -19.59
CA ALA A 78 2.98 -7.22 -19.58
C ALA A 78 1.61 -7.78 -19.98
N GLN A 79 1.56 -8.62 -21.02
CA GLN A 79 0.34 -9.28 -21.48
C GLN A 79 -0.21 -10.24 -20.42
N LYS A 80 0.65 -11.05 -19.79
CA LYS A 80 0.24 -11.97 -18.71
C LYS A 80 -0.31 -11.22 -17.51
N ILE A 81 0.33 -10.13 -17.08
CA ILE A 81 -0.17 -9.26 -16.00
C ILE A 81 -1.58 -8.77 -16.32
N ILE A 82 -1.80 -8.22 -17.51
CA ILE A 82 -3.12 -7.70 -17.92
C ILE A 82 -4.16 -8.83 -17.98
N SER A 83 -3.79 -10.01 -18.50
CA SER A 83 -4.70 -11.17 -18.55
C SER A 83 -5.11 -11.70 -17.17
N LYS A 84 -4.27 -11.46 -16.14
CA LYS A 84 -4.56 -11.81 -14.75
C LYS A 84 -5.30 -10.70 -13.99
N GLY A 85 -5.73 -9.64 -14.66
CA GLY A 85 -6.47 -8.54 -14.05
C GLY A 85 -5.60 -7.38 -13.55
N GLY A 86 -4.31 -7.36 -13.89
CA GLY A 86 -3.46 -6.20 -13.62
C GLY A 86 -4.02 -4.93 -14.25
N ILE A 87 -4.13 -3.87 -13.46
CA ILE A 87 -4.92 -2.70 -13.86
C ILE A 87 -4.07 -1.74 -14.71
N LEU A 88 -4.44 -1.59 -15.97
CA LEU A 88 -3.88 -0.56 -16.85
C LEU A 88 -4.63 0.76 -16.64
N SER A 89 -4.12 1.64 -15.78
CA SER A 89 -4.72 2.95 -15.53
C SER A 89 -4.34 4.00 -16.57
N ARG A 90 -5.25 4.93 -16.88
CA ARG A 90 -4.94 6.07 -17.74
C ARG A 90 -3.82 6.92 -17.13
N TYR A 91 -3.86 7.12 -15.82
CA TYR A 91 -2.83 7.86 -15.09
C TYR A 91 -1.42 7.29 -15.28
N LEU A 92 -1.25 5.96 -15.22
CA LEU A 92 0.03 5.31 -15.47
C LEU A 92 0.56 5.64 -16.87
N ILE A 93 -0.30 5.65 -17.88
CA ILE A 93 0.07 5.95 -19.26
C ILE A 93 0.39 7.43 -19.47
N GLN A 94 -0.43 8.33 -18.94
CA GLN A 94 -0.13 9.76 -18.92
C GLN A 94 1.24 10.01 -18.27
N TRP A 95 1.51 9.30 -17.19
CA TRP A 95 2.79 9.36 -16.51
C TRP A 95 3.95 8.87 -17.41
N LEU A 96 3.80 7.73 -18.11
CA LEU A 96 4.82 7.23 -19.06
C LEU A 96 5.08 8.17 -20.24
N ILE A 97 4.04 8.86 -20.73
CA ILE A 97 4.17 9.78 -21.88
C ILE A 97 4.86 11.08 -21.46
N ASN A 98 4.53 11.60 -20.28
CA ASN A 98 4.95 12.93 -19.84
C ASN A 98 6.27 12.91 -19.06
N ASP A 99 6.58 11.83 -18.35
CA ASP A 99 7.78 11.70 -17.52
C ASP A 99 8.95 11.05 -18.30
N LYS A 100 9.39 11.74 -19.35
CA LYS A 100 10.54 11.30 -20.18
C LYS A 100 11.91 11.57 -19.52
N THR A 101 11.94 12.18 -18.35
CA THR A 101 13.18 12.63 -17.69
C THR A 101 13.65 11.70 -16.57
N THR A 102 12.80 10.76 -16.12
CA THR A 102 13.19 9.77 -15.12
C THR A 102 13.98 8.61 -15.74
N SER A 103 15.15 8.32 -15.15
CA SER A 103 16.12 7.34 -15.67
C SER A 103 15.58 5.93 -15.86
N TRP A 104 14.50 5.56 -15.18
CA TRP A 104 13.90 4.24 -15.26
C TRP A 104 12.84 4.10 -16.37
N VAL A 105 12.20 5.19 -16.81
CA VAL A 105 11.36 5.17 -18.02
C VAL A 105 12.22 4.94 -19.26
N ASN A 106 13.44 5.50 -19.25
CA ASN A 106 14.44 5.26 -20.29
C ASN A 106 14.93 3.80 -20.32
N ASN A 107 14.73 3.04 -19.25
CA ASN A 107 15.07 1.62 -19.19
C ASN A 107 13.94 0.71 -19.69
N LEU A 108 12.79 1.26 -20.09
CA LEU A 108 11.69 0.52 -20.69
C LEU A 108 11.98 0.30 -22.18
N SER A 109 11.87 -0.94 -22.64
CA SER A 109 12.02 -1.23 -24.08
C SER A 109 10.89 -0.57 -24.88
N SER A 110 11.21 -0.09 -26.08
CA SER A 110 10.22 0.50 -27.00
C SER A 110 9.04 -0.44 -27.28
N ASP A 111 9.26 -1.75 -27.37
CA ASP A 111 8.21 -2.74 -27.63
C ASP A 111 7.17 -2.79 -26.50
N VAL A 112 7.62 -2.81 -25.25
CA VAL A 112 6.72 -2.76 -24.08
C VAL A 112 6.00 -1.43 -24.01
N PHE A 113 6.70 -0.32 -24.25
CA PHE A 113 6.08 1.00 -24.27
C PHE A 113 4.96 1.07 -25.32
N MET A 114 5.24 0.66 -26.56
CA MET A 114 4.26 0.66 -27.65
C MET A 114 3.11 -0.31 -27.39
N PHE A 115 3.38 -1.49 -26.82
CA PHE A 115 2.35 -2.43 -26.40
C PHE A 115 1.37 -1.80 -25.40
N LEU A 116 1.89 -1.19 -24.33
CA LEU A 116 1.08 -0.54 -23.30
C LEU A 116 0.30 0.65 -23.86
N LEU A 117 0.94 1.47 -24.69
CA LEU A 117 0.30 2.62 -25.32
C LEU A 117 -0.84 2.21 -26.26
N ASN A 118 -0.63 1.20 -27.11
CA ASN A 118 -1.68 0.67 -27.99
C ASN A 118 -2.84 0.07 -27.19
N LYS A 119 -2.53 -0.66 -26.12
CA LYS A 119 -3.57 -1.22 -25.24
C LYS A 119 -4.38 -0.12 -24.56
N ALA A 120 -3.71 0.94 -24.11
CA ALA A 120 -4.34 2.12 -23.51
C ALA A 120 -5.21 2.87 -24.52
N TYR A 121 -4.72 3.09 -25.74
CA TYR A 121 -5.46 3.74 -26.81
C TYR A 121 -6.74 2.97 -27.15
N ASN A 122 -6.67 1.64 -27.23
CA ASN A 122 -7.86 0.82 -27.46
C ASN A 122 -8.86 0.84 -26.28
N THR A 123 -8.38 1.08 -25.07
CA THR A 123 -9.20 1.09 -23.85
C THR A 123 -9.86 2.44 -23.61
N PHE A 124 -9.11 3.53 -23.73
CA PHE A 124 -9.53 4.89 -23.38
C PHE A 124 -9.87 5.75 -24.60
N LYS A 125 -9.47 5.35 -25.81
CA LYS A 125 -9.72 6.06 -27.07
C LYS A 125 -9.38 7.55 -26.94
N ASP A 126 -10.33 8.43 -27.24
CA ASP A 126 -10.19 9.87 -27.22
C ASP A 126 -9.86 10.42 -25.81
N ASP A 127 -10.28 9.71 -24.74
CA ASP A 127 -9.98 10.11 -23.36
C ASP A 127 -8.49 9.97 -23.01
N LEU A 128 -7.71 9.19 -23.77
CA LEU A 128 -6.26 9.08 -23.55
C LEU A 128 -5.53 10.40 -23.85
N HIS A 129 -6.00 11.14 -24.85
CA HIS A 129 -5.35 12.35 -25.37
C HIS A 129 -5.73 13.63 -24.60
N GLN A 130 -6.59 13.54 -23.58
CA GLN A 130 -6.90 14.69 -22.74
C GLN A 130 -5.60 15.20 -22.09
N LYS A 131 -5.23 16.44 -22.42
CA LYS A 131 -4.10 17.16 -21.78
C LYS A 131 -4.39 17.23 -20.28
N GLY A 132 -3.70 16.44 -19.48
CA GLY A 132 -4.00 16.37 -18.05
C GLY A 132 -3.14 15.36 -17.31
N ASN A 133 -3.31 15.37 -16.00
CA ASN A 133 -2.69 14.43 -15.06
C ASN A 133 -3.81 14.03 -14.10
N ASP A 134 -4.28 12.78 -14.19
CA ASP A 134 -5.44 12.33 -13.43
C ASP A 134 -5.27 12.52 -11.91
N MET A 135 -4.04 12.46 -11.39
CA MET A 135 -3.76 12.76 -9.98
C MET A 135 -3.96 14.25 -9.66
N ARG A 136 -3.63 15.15 -10.58
CA ARG A 136 -3.91 16.59 -10.44
C ARG A 136 -5.41 16.87 -10.51
N ASP A 137 -6.11 16.20 -11.43
CA ASP A 137 -7.56 16.34 -11.53
C ASP A 137 -8.25 15.83 -10.28
N PHE A 138 -7.83 14.65 -9.78
CA PHE A 138 -8.29 14.13 -8.50
C PHE A 138 -8.03 15.12 -7.35
N TYR A 139 -6.81 15.66 -7.24
CA TYR A 139 -6.45 16.66 -6.22
C TYR A 139 -7.37 17.88 -6.25
N ASN A 140 -7.68 18.39 -7.45
CA ASN A 140 -8.58 19.53 -7.61
C ASN A 140 -10.02 19.16 -7.23
N PHE A 141 -10.52 18.03 -7.73
CA PHE A 141 -11.89 17.57 -7.48
C PHE A 141 -12.12 17.18 -6.02
N SER A 142 -11.07 16.76 -5.29
CA SER A 142 -11.15 16.43 -3.87
C SER A 142 -10.91 17.63 -2.95
N GLY A 143 -10.69 18.82 -3.51
CA GLY A 143 -10.40 20.03 -2.74
C GLY A 143 -9.08 19.97 -1.97
N GLY A 144 -8.04 19.34 -2.53
CA GLY A 144 -6.78 19.07 -1.82
C GLY A 144 -6.03 20.30 -1.29
N SER A 145 -6.28 21.50 -1.84
CA SER A 145 -5.71 22.77 -1.36
C SER A 145 -6.54 23.48 -0.29
N TYR A 146 -7.69 22.94 0.10
CA TYR A 146 -8.68 23.62 0.93
C TYR A 146 -8.78 23.01 2.34
N THR A 147 -9.32 23.82 3.27
CA THR A 147 -9.65 23.38 4.63
C THR A 147 -10.70 22.26 4.60
N ILE A 148 -10.80 21.48 5.69
CA ILE A 148 -11.65 20.28 5.76
C ILE A 148 -13.09 20.59 5.30
N ASN A 149 -13.71 21.62 5.88
CA ASN A 149 -15.10 21.98 5.56
C ASN A 149 -15.31 22.28 4.07
N LEU A 150 -14.43 23.08 3.47
CA LEU A 150 -14.55 23.45 2.07
C LEU A 150 -14.16 22.29 1.13
N ALA A 151 -13.16 21.50 1.51
CA ALA A 151 -12.77 20.30 0.77
C ALA A 151 -13.92 19.28 0.72
N THR A 152 -14.67 19.08 1.81
CA THR A 152 -15.86 18.22 1.83
C THR A 152 -16.91 18.67 0.84
N ILE A 153 -17.20 19.97 0.76
CA ILE A 153 -18.16 20.54 -0.19
C ILE A 153 -17.69 20.29 -1.62
N ILE A 154 -16.44 20.66 -1.94
CA ILE A 154 -15.86 20.51 -3.29
C ILE A 154 -15.85 19.03 -3.72
N LEU A 155 -15.45 18.13 -2.82
CA LEU A 155 -15.41 16.69 -3.07
C LEU A 155 -16.81 16.17 -3.42
N ASN A 156 -17.82 16.58 -2.66
CA ASN A 156 -19.20 16.15 -2.89
C ASN A 156 -19.78 16.70 -4.20
N GLU A 157 -19.52 17.97 -4.51
CA GLU A 157 -19.93 18.59 -5.78
C GLU A 157 -19.27 17.93 -7.01
N ASN A 158 -18.02 17.46 -6.88
CA ASN A 158 -17.27 16.83 -7.96
C ASN A 158 -17.28 15.30 -7.90
N PHE A 159 -18.10 14.68 -7.06
CA PHE A 159 -18.06 13.24 -6.83
C PHE A 159 -18.24 12.40 -8.09
N GLU A 160 -19.16 12.78 -8.99
CA GLU A 160 -19.34 12.04 -10.25
C GLU A 160 -18.11 12.12 -11.16
N LYS A 161 -17.34 13.22 -11.11
CA LYS A 161 -16.06 13.32 -11.83
C LYS A 161 -15.00 12.42 -11.21
N ILE A 162 -14.92 12.38 -9.88
CA ILE A 162 -14.01 11.45 -9.16
C ILE A 162 -14.36 10.01 -9.48
N LYS A 163 -15.65 9.68 -9.46
CA LYS A 163 -16.16 8.35 -9.80
C LYS A 163 -15.87 7.96 -11.25
N PHE A 164 -16.00 8.90 -12.18
CA PHE A 164 -15.57 8.69 -13.57
C PHE A 164 -14.07 8.41 -13.67
N LEU A 165 -13.21 9.19 -12.98
CA LEU A 165 -11.77 8.95 -12.94
C LEU A 165 -11.44 7.55 -12.41
N ILE A 166 -12.03 7.14 -11.28
CA ILE A 166 -11.74 5.83 -10.68
C ILE A 166 -12.31 4.71 -11.54
N LEU A 167 -13.60 4.74 -11.86
CA LEU A 167 -14.28 3.59 -12.48
C LEU A 167 -13.98 3.44 -13.97
N CYS A 168 -14.01 4.56 -14.72
CA CYS A 168 -13.87 4.57 -16.17
C CYS A 168 -12.40 4.70 -16.57
N MET A 169 -11.66 5.63 -15.97
CA MET A 169 -10.24 5.85 -16.28
C MET A 169 -9.30 4.93 -15.49
N LYS A 170 -9.86 4.07 -14.64
CA LYS A 170 -9.14 3.10 -13.79
C LYS A 170 -8.09 3.79 -12.92
N PHE A 171 -8.39 5.00 -12.44
CA PHE A 171 -7.43 5.81 -11.69
C PHE A 171 -6.91 5.07 -10.45
N ILE A 172 -5.61 4.85 -10.41
CA ILE A 172 -4.88 4.28 -9.28
C ILE A 172 -3.79 5.28 -8.89
N PRO A 173 -3.80 5.80 -7.66
CA PRO A 173 -2.73 6.67 -7.20
C PRO A 173 -1.39 5.93 -7.21
N LEU A 174 -0.42 6.49 -7.92
CA LEU A 174 0.96 6.00 -7.88
C LEU A 174 1.57 6.28 -6.49
N PRO A 175 2.40 5.37 -5.96
CA PRO A 175 2.91 5.41 -4.60
C PRO A 175 3.99 6.48 -4.42
N SER A 176 3.57 7.75 -4.40
CA SER A 176 4.38 8.89 -3.98
C SER A 176 3.82 9.47 -2.68
N TYR A 177 4.70 9.95 -1.79
CA TYR A 177 4.30 10.45 -0.49
C TYR A 177 3.22 11.55 -0.56
N ARG A 178 3.39 12.52 -1.49
CA ARG A 178 2.43 13.61 -1.69
C ARG A 178 1.06 13.08 -2.13
N ASN A 179 1.03 12.14 -3.06
CA ASN A 179 -0.22 11.55 -3.51
C ASN A 179 -0.92 10.83 -2.36
N ARG A 180 -0.17 10.18 -1.46
CA ARG A 180 -0.79 9.38 -0.40
C ARG A 180 -1.64 10.19 0.56
N ARG A 181 -1.17 11.36 0.99
CA ARG A 181 -1.95 12.24 1.89
C ARG A 181 -3.24 12.74 1.24
N VAL A 182 -3.20 13.10 -0.04
CA VAL A 182 -4.38 13.58 -0.77
C VAL A 182 -5.46 12.49 -0.83
N ILE A 183 -5.05 11.26 -1.15
CA ILE A 183 -5.96 10.11 -1.22
C ILE A 183 -6.52 9.78 0.15
N ALA A 184 -5.67 9.67 1.17
CA ALA A 184 -6.09 9.36 2.54
C ALA A 184 -7.07 10.39 3.08
N ARG A 185 -6.78 11.69 2.91
CA ARG A 185 -7.69 12.78 3.27
C ARG A 185 -9.02 12.65 2.53
N SER A 186 -9.00 12.37 1.24
CA SER A 186 -10.25 12.23 0.46
C SER A 186 -11.10 11.06 0.96
N ILE A 187 -10.47 9.94 1.33
CA ILE A 187 -11.16 8.79 1.95
C ILE A 187 -11.71 9.17 3.32
N PHE A 188 -10.94 9.88 4.15
CA PHE A 188 -11.42 10.38 5.44
C PHE A 188 -12.69 11.24 5.29
N LEU A 189 -12.67 12.19 4.35
CA LEU A 189 -13.83 13.06 4.07
C LEU A 189 -15.01 12.31 3.46
N ARG A 190 -14.75 11.24 2.70
CA ARG A 190 -15.76 10.46 2.00
C ARG A 190 -15.37 8.99 1.91
N LYS A 191 -15.73 8.25 2.96
CA LYS A 191 -15.27 6.88 3.21
C LYS A 191 -15.69 5.88 2.11
N ASP A 192 -16.82 6.09 1.45
CA ASP A 192 -17.33 5.22 0.37
C ASP A 192 -16.49 5.27 -0.92
N LEU A 193 -15.54 6.20 -1.06
CA LEU A 193 -14.57 6.23 -2.18
C LEU A 193 -13.79 4.91 -2.30
N VAL A 194 -13.48 4.24 -1.19
CA VAL A 194 -12.76 2.95 -1.20
C VAL A 194 -13.51 1.87 -1.98
N LEU A 195 -14.84 1.93 -1.99
CA LEU A 195 -15.68 0.99 -2.72
C LEU A 195 -15.54 1.16 -4.23
N LEU A 196 -15.21 2.36 -4.71
CA LEU A 196 -14.95 2.62 -6.13
C LEU A 196 -13.65 1.96 -6.58
N TRP A 197 -12.59 2.04 -5.78
CA TRP A 197 -11.32 1.37 -6.08
C TRP A 197 -11.45 -0.16 -6.05
N LYS A 198 -12.22 -0.71 -5.12
CA LYS A 198 -12.51 -2.16 -5.12
C LYS A 198 -13.27 -2.62 -6.34
N LYS A 199 -14.21 -1.82 -6.84
CA LYS A 199 -14.97 -2.15 -8.06
C LYS A 199 -14.06 -2.29 -9.29
N ILE A 200 -12.87 -1.68 -9.29
CA ILE A 200 -11.90 -1.83 -10.37
C ILE A 200 -10.80 -2.87 -10.08
N GLY A 201 -10.84 -3.54 -8.92
CA GLY A 201 -9.89 -4.58 -8.54
C GLY A 201 -8.72 -4.12 -7.65
N TYR A 202 -8.73 -2.88 -7.15
CA TYR A 202 -7.72 -2.40 -6.22
C TYR A 202 -8.16 -2.68 -4.77
N HIS A 203 -7.86 -3.90 -4.31
CA HIS A 203 -8.29 -4.41 -3.01
C HIS A 203 -7.36 -4.02 -1.87
N GLU A 204 -6.10 -3.77 -2.20
CA GLU A 204 -5.02 -3.39 -1.28
C GLU A 204 -5.12 -1.92 -0.82
N ILE A 205 -6.12 -1.16 -1.30
CA ILE A 205 -6.37 0.25 -0.93
C ILE A 205 -6.39 0.47 0.59
N TYR A 206 -6.91 -0.49 1.35
CA TYR A 206 -6.95 -0.42 2.81
C TYR A 206 -5.59 -0.56 3.47
N GLU A 207 -4.71 -1.38 2.89
CA GLU A 207 -3.35 -1.58 3.39
C GLU A 207 -2.47 -0.39 2.98
N ASP A 208 -2.63 0.11 1.75
CA ASP A 208 -1.82 1.18 1.18
C ASP A 208 -2.11 2.56 1.79
N PHE A 209 -3.31 2.78 2.31
CA PHE A 209 -3.72 4.06 2.90
C PHE A 209 -4.22 3.96 4.34
N GLY A 210 -4.34 2.77 4.91
CA GLY A 210 -4.97 2.59 6.22
C GLY A 210 -4.28 3.32 7.35
N ASP A 211 -2.94 3.38 7.36
CA ASP A 211 -2.20 4.14 8.36
C ASP A 211 -2.56 5.63 8.33
N LEU A 212 -2.60 6.23 7.14
CA LEU A 212 -2.91 7.65 6.96
C LEU A 212 -4.40 7.95 7.18
N VAL A 213 -5.32 7.09 6.73
CA VAL A 213 -6.77 7.30 6.92
C VAL A 213 -7.13 7.23 8.41
N ILE A 214 -6.58 6.25 9.13
CA ILE A 214 -6.75 6.14 10.57
C ILE A 214 -6.13 7.35 11.28
N GLN A 215 -4.94 7.76 10.85
CA GLN A 215 -4.29 8.96 11.38
C GLN A 215 -5.17 10.21 11.24
N GLU A 216 -5.65 10.52 10.03
CA GLU A 216 -6.51 11.70 9.79
C GLU A 216 -7.80 11.63 10.63
N THR A 217 -8.35 10.43 10.82
CA THR A 217 -9.53 10.22 11.67
C THR A 217 -9.24 10.55 13.13
N LEU A 218 -8.10 10.11 13.66
CA LEU A 218 -7.73 10.39 15.05
C LEU A 218 -7.29 11.85 15.26
N ASP A 219 -6.62 12.45 14.28
CA ASP A 219 -6.31 13.89 14.29
C ASP A 219 -7.59 14.72 14.42
N ASP A 220 -8.65 14.35 13.70
CA ASP A 220 -9.96 15.01 13.79
C ASP A 220 -10.62 14.79 15.17
N VAL A 221 -10.66 13.55 15.66
CA VAL A 221 -11.22 13.22 16.98
C VAL A 221 -10.53 14.01 18.10
N PHE A 222 -9.19 14.04 18.11
CA PHE A 222 -8.44 14.70 19.17
C PHE A 222 -8.38 16.22 19.03
N SER A 223 -8.64 16.77 17.84
CA SER A 223 -8.72 18.22 17.65
C SER A 223 -10.09 18.81 17.97
N GLN A 224 -11.18 18.06 17.75
CA GLN A 224 -12.54 18.54 17.97
C GLN A 224 -13.04 18.33 19.41
N ILE A 225 -12.56 17.30 20.09
CA ILE A 225 -13.09 16.88 21.39
C ILE A 225 -12.18 17.38 22.51
N GLN A 226 -12.74 18.14 23.46
CA GLN A 226 -11.99 18.67 24.59
C GLN A 226 -11.47 17.56 25.54
N HIS A 227 -12.18 16.43 25.61
CA HIS A 227 -11.84 15.24 26.38
C HIS A 227 -12.17 13.96 25.60
N PRO A 228 -11.35 13.57 24.61
CA PRO A 228 -11.55 12.32 23.88
C PRO A 228 -11.49 11.13 24.85
N ASN A 229 -12.28 10.09 24.58
CA ASN A 229 -12.30 8.87 25.37
C ASN A 229 -12.19 7.64 24.47
N VAL A 230 -11.95 6.48 25.10
CA VAL A 230 -11.71 5.20 24.40
C VAL A 230 -12.92 4.82 23.54
N GLU A 231 -14.14 4.96 24.07
CA GLU A 231 -15.38 4.62 23.35
C GLU A 231 -15.53 5.42 22.05
N THR A 232 -15.26 6.72 22.08
CA THR A 232 -15.34 7.59 20.90
C THR A 232 -14.34 7.16 19.83
N VAL A 233 -13.11 6.86 20.24
CA VAL A 233 -12.08 6.36 19.33
C VAL A 233 -12.50 5.03 18.70
N ILE A 234 -13.01 4.09 19.51
CA ILE A 234 -13.48 2.78 19.03
C ILE A 234 -14.62 2.94 18.02
N VAL A 235 -15.60 3.80 18.29
CA VAL A 235 -16.72 4.06 17.36
C VAL A 235 -16.20 4.55 16.02
N GLN A 236 -15.31 5.55 16.01
CA GLN A 236 -14.76 6.10 14.77
C GLN A 236 -13.90 5.10 14.00
N LEU A 237 -13.11 4.28 14.69
CA LEU A 237 -12.29 3.25 14.05
C LEU A 237 -13.14 2.08 13.53
N ASN A 238 -14.22 1.71 14.22
CA ASN A 238 -15.15 0.66 13.75
C ASN A 238 -15.79 1.02 12.41
N GLU A 239 -16.14 2.30 12.19
CA GLU A 239 -16.64 2.75 10.88
C GLU A 239 -15.64 2.48 9.73
N LEU A 240 -14.33 2.56 10.03
CA LEU A 240 -13.28 2.23 9.06
C LEU A 240 -13.11 0.70 8.93
N VAL A 241 -13.19 -0.03 10.04
CA VAL A 241 -13.10 -1.51 10.05
C VAL A 241 -14.25 -2.12 9.24
N ASP A 242 -15.47 -1.61 9.37
CA ASP A 242 -16.64 -2.04 8.60
C ASP A 242 -16.43 -1.89 7.07
N LEU A 243 -15.59 -0.92 6.68
CA LEU A 243 -15.21 -0.74 5.29
C LEU A 243 -14.08 -1.67 4.85
N GLY A 244 -13.31 -2.26 5.77
CA GLY A 244 -12.21 -3.19 5.50
C GLY A 244 -10.82 -2.68 5.90
N PHE A 245 -10.73 -1.52 6.55
CA PHE A 245 -9.47 -1.09 7.16
C PHE A 245 -9.12 -1.98 8.35
N GLN A 246 -7.81 -2.19 8.57
CA GLN A 246 -7.33 -3.04 9.63
C GLN A 246 -6.80 -2.21 10.79
N VAL A 247 -7.12 -2.62 12.01
CA VAL A 247 -6.47 -2.17 13.25
C VAL A 247 -5.44 -3.24 13.63
N ASN A 248 -4.17 -2.87 13.69
CA ASN A 248 -3.08 -3.81 13.97
C ASN A 248 -1.88 -3.12 14.64
N TYR A 249 -0.93 -3.92 15.13
CA TYR A 249 0.25 -3.42 15.85
C TYR A 249 1.15 -2.48 15.03
N LYS A 250 1.22 -2.64 13.70
CA LYS A 250 2.03 -1.75 12.87
C LYS A 250 1.41 -0.36 12.79
N ILE A 251 0.08 -0.30 12.72
CA ILE A 251 -0.66 0.96 12.70
C ILE A 251 -0.60 1.63 14.08
N SER A 252 -0.76 0.87 15.17
CA SER A 252 -0.66 1.46 16.52
C SER A 252 0.71 2.14 16.73
N ILE A 253 1.81 1.48 16.35
CA ILE A 253 3.16 2.04 16.46
C ILE A 253 3.29 3.32 15.61
N LYS A 254 2.81 3.31 14.37
CA LYS A 254 2.84 4.50 13.51
C LYS A 254 2.06 5.67 14.12
N LEU A 255 0.93 5.40 14.77
CA LEU A 255 0.14 6.43 15.45
C LEU A 255 0.85 6.95 16.70
N LEU A 256 1.51 6.09 17.49
CA LEU A 256 2.33 6.54 18.61
C LEU A 256 3.47 7.46 18.15
N HIS A 257 4.10 7.16 17.02
CA HIS A 257 5.08 8.06 16.41
C HIS A 257 4.47 9.39 15.96
N HIS A 258 3.30 9.35 15.32
CA HIS A 258 2.62 10.57 14.88
C HIS A 258 2.23 11.47 16.06
N PHE A 259 1.79 10.87 17.16
CA PHE A 259 1.37 11.57 18.37
C PHE A 259 2.45 11.66 19.45
N GLU A 260 3.73 11.45 19.10
CA GLU A 260 4.84 11.34 20.06
C GLU A 260 4.90 12.52 21.04
N HIS A 261 4.67 13.73 20.54
CA HIS A 261 4.69 14.99 21.31
C HIS A 261 3.52 15.14 22.30
N GLN A 262 2.47 14.33 22.18
CA GLN A 262 1.27 14.41 23.01
C GLN A 262 0.86 13.03 23.57
N LEU A 263 1.79 12.08 23.66
CA LEU A 263 1.52 10.73 24.16
C LEU A 263 0.92 10.71 25.57
N GLU A 264 1.33 11.64 26.44
CA GLU A 264 0.78 11.77 27.78
C GLU A 264 -0.72 12.07 27.77
N ASN A 265 -1.22 12.74 26.73
CA ASN A 265 -2.62 13.15 26.61
C ASN A 265 -3.47 12.11 25.87
N VAL A 266 -2.95 11.53 24.79
CA VAL A 266 -3.76 10.68 23.87
C VAL A 266 -3.27 9.23 23.79
N GLY A 267 -2.04 8.94 24.21
CA GLY A 267 -1.41 7.64 23.99
C GLY A 267 -2.16 6.50 24.66
N GLU A 268 -2.58 6.68 25.92
CA GLU A 268 -3.28 5.62 26.67
C GLU A 268 -4.67 5.33 26.07
N ILE A 269 -5.34 6.36 25.55
CA ILE A 269 -6.62 6.22 24.86
C ILE A 269 -6.43 5.39 23.59
N ILE A 270 -5.42 5.71 22.78
CA ILE A 270 -5.10 4.97 21.54
C ILE A 270 -4.79 3.51 21.87
N ILE A 271 -3.93 3.24 22.86
CA ILE A 271 -3.51 1.87 23.20
C ILE A 271 -4.68 1.07 23.74
N THR A 272 -5.48 1.65 24.63
CA THR A 272 -6.65 0.97 25.19
C THR A 272 -7.67 0.66 24.09
N ALA A 273 -7.97 1.61 23.20
CA ALA A 273 -8.87 1.38 22.07
C ALA A 273 -8.38 0.24 21.17
N PHE A 274 -7.10 0.21 20.82
CA PHE A 274 -6.53 -0.86 20.00
C PHE A 274 -6.57 -2.22 20.70
N ILE A 275 -6.29 -2.27 22.01
CA ILE A 275 -6.37 -3.51 22.81
C ILE A 275 -7.81 -4.05 22.80
N GLU A 276 -8.80 -3.20 23.06
CA GLU A 276 -10.21 -3.58 23.08
C GLU A 276 -10.70 -4.06 21.71
N MET A 277 -10.40 -3.31 20.64
CA MET A 277 -10.79 -3.68 19.27
C MET A 277 -10.14 -4.99 18.82
N MET A 278 -8.89 -5.23 19.22
CA MET A 278 -8.16 -6.46 18.87
C MET A 278 -8.45 -7.63 19.84
N GLN A 279 -9.23 -7.41 20.90
CA GLN A 279 -9.54 -8.38 21.95
C GLN A 279 -8.27 -9.03 22.53
N GLU A 280 -7.23 -8.22 22.75
CA GLU A 280 -5.92 -8.67 23.24
C GLU A 280 -5.75 -8.38 24.73
N VAL A 281 -4.80 -9.07 25.37
CA VAL A 281 -4.38 -8.74 26.73
C VAL A 281 -3.33 -7.63 26.65
N ARG A 282 -3.47 -6.58 27.46
CA ARG A 282 -2.56 -5.41 27.48
C ARG A 282 -1.08 -5.78 27.45
N LYS A 283 -0.64 -6.69 28.33
CA LYS A 283 0.75 -7.17 28.39
C LYS A 283 1.20 -7.84 27.08
N SER A 284 0.36 -8.68 26.48
CA SER A 284 0.61 -9.31 25.18
C SER A 284 0.76 -8.26 24.08
N PHE A 285 -0.18 -7.32 24.03
CA PHE A 285 -0.18 -6.23 23.06
C PHE A 285 1.09 -5.38 23.14
N ILE A 286 1.44 -4.89 24.33
CA ILE A 286 2.62 -4.07 24.56
C ILE A 286 3.90 -4.83 24.18
N ASN A 287 4.01 -6.11 24.56
CA ASN A 287 5.16 -6.95 24.17
C ASN A 287 5.30 -7.09 22.66
N LYS A 288 4.20 -7.27 21.93
CA LYS A 288 4.22 -7.30 20.45
C LYS A 288 4.63 -5.95 19.87
N CYS A 289 4.21 -4.84 20.48
CA CYS A 289 4.67 -3.50 20.08
C CYS A 289 6.18 -3.35 20.27
N PHE A 290 6.75 -3.81 21.39
CA PHE A 290 8.19 -3.79 21.61
C PHE A 290 8.96 -4.57 20.54
N MET A 291 8.47 -5.75 20.15
CA MET A 291 9.12 -6.57 19.12
C MET A 291 9.15 -5.92 17.74
N LEU A 292 8.22 -5.00 17.47
CA LEU A 292 8.09 -4.31 16.18
C LEU A 292 8.80 -2.94 16.15
N LEU A 293 9.17 -2.39 17.30
CA LEU A 293 9.92 -1.14 17.39
C LEU A 293 11.39 -1.40 17.06
N GLU A 294 11.79 -1.12 15.82
CA GLU A 294 13.17 -1.21 15.36
C GLU A 294 13.99 -0.01 15.86
N ASN A 295 15.24 -0.22 16.29
CA ASN A 295 16.19 0.82 16.75
C ASN A 295 15.76 1.56 18.04
N PRO A 296 16.11 1.03 19.24
CA PRO A 296 15.66 1.58 20.51
C PRO A 296 15.97 3.07 20.71
N ASN A 297 17.14 3.53 20.25
CA ASN A 297 17.58 4.91 20.40
C ASN A 297 16.67 5.94 19.70
N LEU A 298 16.03 5.56 18.59
CA LEU A 298 15.12 6.44 17.86
C LEU A 298 13.70 6.45 18.45
N ASN A 299 13.38 5.48 19.31
CA ASN A 299 12.03 5.26 19.82
C ASN A 299 11.95 5.44 21.34
N GLN A 300 12.94 6.10 21.96
CA GLN A 300 13.09 6.13 23.41
C GLN A 300 11.82 6.66 24.12
N ASN A 301 11.18 7.71 23.59
CA ASN A 301 9.97 8.29 24.17
C ASN A 301 8.81 7.30 24.14
N ILE A 302 8.60 6.63 23.01
CA ILE A 302 7.54 5.62 22.84
C ILE A 302 7.83 4.39 23.71
N LEU A 303 9.08 3.96 23.79
CA LEU A 303 9.49 2.84 24.63
C LEU A 303 9.24 3.13 26.11
N ASN A 304 9.64 4.31 26.58
CA ASN A 304 9.37 4.76 27.95
C ASN A 304 7.87 4.82 28.22
N PHE A 305 7.10 5.39 27.29
CA PHE A 305 5.65 5.46 27.38
C PHE A 305 5.03 4.06 27.50
N LEU A 306 5.37 3.13 26.60
CA LEU A 306 4.85 1.75 26.63
C LEU A 306 5.28 0.98 27.88
N TYR A 307 6.49 1.22 28.37
CA TYR A 307 6.99 0.59 29.60
C TYR A 307 6.16 1.01 30.81
N ASN A 308 5.80 2.29 30.91
CA ASN A 308 4.95 2.82 31.98
C ASN A 308 3.52 2.27 31.94
N LEU A 309 3.08 1.70 30.82
CA LEU A 309 1.75 1.09 30.67
C LEU A 309 1.71 -0.40 31.07
N LEU A 310 2.86 -1.03 31.32
CA LEU A 310 2.87 -2.40 31.83
C LEU A 310 2.40 -2.40 33.29
N PRO A 311 1.51 -3.34 33.69
CA PRO A 311 1.18 -3.50 35.10
C PRO A 311 2.45 -3.86 35.87
N ASP A 312 2.63 -3.25 37.06
CA ASP A 312 3.72 -3.61 37.97
C ASP A 312 3.69 -5.13 38.22
N ASN A 313 4.86 -5.78 38.17
CA ASN A 313 5.00 -7.22 38.46
C ASN A 313 4.73 -7.58 39.95
N SER A 314 3.94 -6.78 40.67
CA SER A 314 3.62 -6.98 42.09
C SER A 314 2.51 -8.00 42.36
N GLU A 315 1.94 -8.64 41.34
CA GLU A 315 1.04 -9.81 41.49
C GLU A 315 1.71 -11.13 41.09
N SER A 316 2.89 -11.38 41.67
CA SER A 316 3.40 -12.74 41.86
C SER A 316 3.66 -12.96 43.35
N LYS A 317 2.60 -13.31 44.07
CA LYS A 317 2.68 -14.03 45.35
C LYS A 317 1.67 -15.16 45.37
#